data_AF-A0A376X670-F1
#
_entry.id   AF-A0A376X670-F1
#
_cell.length_a   1.000
_cell.length_b   1.000
_cell.length_c   1.000
_cell.angle_alpha   90.00
_cell.angle_beta   90.00
_cell.angle_gamma   90.00
#
_symmetry.space_group_name_H-M   'P 1'
#
loop_
_entity.id
_entity.type
_entity.pdbx_description
1 polymer ?
#
loop_
_entity_poly.entity_id
_entity_poly.type
_entity_poly.pdbx_seq_one_letter_code
_entity_poly.pdbx_strand_id
1 'polypeptide(L)'
;MDGVVKAEKLVEGAKAVLRQAINGDLDWKAKRQPKLEPLKLSKIEATMSFTIAKGMVAQTAGKHYPAPITAVKTIEAAARFGREEALNLENKSFVPLAHTNEARALVGIFLNDQYVKGKAKKLTKDVETPKQAAVLGAGIMGGGIAYQSAWKGVPVVMKDINDKSLTLGMTEAAKLLNKQLERGKIDGLKLAGVISTIHPTLDYAGFDRVDIVVEAVVENPKVKKPYWQKPNKKYARIPCWRLTLQPFLSANWPTRWNARKTSAGCTSLTRSTECRW
;
A
#
# COMPACT_ATOMS: atom_id res chain seq x y z
N MET A 1 14.63 -14.96 15.45
CA MET A 1 13.47 -15.78 15.86
C MET A 1 13.97 -17.21 15.91
N ASP A 2 13.68 -17.97 16.98
CA ASP A 2 14.28 -19.29 17.21
C ASP A 2 13.40 -20.47 16.79
N GLY A 3 12.11 -20.22 16.53
CA GLY A 3 11.15 -21.22 16.07
C GLY A 3 9.84 -20.56 15.68
N VAL A 4 9.11 -21.19 14.75
CA VAL A 4 7.80 -20.71 14.25
C VAL A 4 6.75 -21.74 14.62
N VAL A 5 5.67 -21.29 15.24
CA VAL A 5 4.52 -22.13 15.61
C VAL A 5 3.22 -21.45 15.23
N LYS A 6 2.14 -22.23 15.13
CA LYS A 6 0.79 -21.65 14.97
C LYS A 6 0.42 -20.81 16.21
N ALA A 7 -0.47 -19.84 16.01
CA ALA A 7 -0.84 -18.87 17.05
C ALA A 7 -1.37 -19.55 18.33
N GLU A 8 -2.14 -20.62 18.17
CA GLU A 8 -2.75 -21.36 19.28
C GLU A 8 -1.70 -22.06 20.15
N LYS A 9 -0.56 -22.43 19.54
CA LYS A 9 0.56 -23.11 20.22
C LYS A 9 1.64 -22.15 20.69
N LEU A 10 1.50 -20.84 20.49
CA LEU A 10 2.55 -19.88 20.80
C LEU A 10 2.93 -19.88 22.29
N VAL A 11 1.93 -19.78 23.16
CA VAL A 11 2.14 -19.73 24.62
C VAL A 11 2.68 -21.05 25.14
N GLU A 12 2.13 -22.16 24.65
CA GLU A 12 2.55 -23.50 25.04
C GLU A 12 3.99 -23.79 24.59
N GLY A 13 4.30 -23.51 23.31
CA GLY A 13 5.63 -23.67 22.73
C GLY A 13 6.67 -22.79 23.43
N ALA A 14 6.34 -21.54 23.75
CA ALA A 14 7.23 -20.66 24.51
C ALA A 14 7.53 -21.21 25.91
N LYS A 15 6.51 -21.73 26.62
CA LYS A 15 6.70 -22.37 27.94
C LYS A 15 7.51 -23.66 27.83
N ALA A 16 7.35 -24.44 26.77
CA ALA A 16 8.12 -25.66 26.53
C ALA A 16 9.62 -25.35 26.37
N VAL A 17 9.97 -24.37 25.53
CA VAL A 17 11.37 -23.92 25.36
C VAL A 17 11.94 -23.38 26.67
N LEU A 18 11.14 -22.65 27.44
CA LEU A 18 11.57 -22.13 28.75
C LEU A 18 11.85 -23.26 29.75
N ARG A 19 11.03 -24.33 29.78
CA ARG A 19 11.30 -25.51 30.60
C ARG A 19 12.56 -26.25 30.17
N GLN A 20 12.80 -26.41 28.87
CA GLN A 20 14.05 -27.00 28.35
C GLN A 20 15.29 -26.19 28.80
N ALA A 21 15.19 -24.86 28.81
CA ALA A 21 16.25 -24.00 29.32
C ALA A 21 16.46 -24.12 30.85
N ILE A 22 15.38 -24.34 31.63
CA ILE A 22 15.48 -24.57 33.09
C ILE A 22 16.09 -25.94 33.38
N ASN A 23 15.69 -26.97 32.63
CA ASN A 23 16.17 -28.35 32.80
C ASN A 23 17.64 -28.53 32.37
N GLY A 24 18.23 -27.56 31.68
CA GLY A 24 19.60 -27.63 31.18
C GLY A 24 19.74 -28.23 29.78
N ASP A 25 18.63 -28.63 29.14
CA ASP A 25 18.61 -29.13 27.76
C ASP A 25 19.06 -28.05 26.75
N LEU A 26 18.79 -26.78 27.08
CA LEU A 26 19.19 -25.62 26.28
C LEU A 26 20.03 -24.66 27.13
N ASP A 27 21.29 -24.47 26.74
CA ASP A 27 22.17 -23.49 27.39
C ASP A 27 21.81 -22.05 26.96
N TRP A 28 20.89 -21.44 27.73
CA TRP A 28 20.45 -20.07 27.53
C TRP A 28 21.54 -19.04 27.86
N LYS A 29 22.54 -19.38 28.68
CA LYS A 29 23.65 -18.50 29.02
C LYS A 29 24.62 -18.41 27.84
N ALA A 30 25.01 -19.55 27.28
CA ALA A 30 25.81 -19.59 26.05
C ALA A 30 25.09 -18.88 24.89
N LYS A 31 23.76 -19.01 24.78
CA LYS A 31 22.98 -18.28 23.77
C LYS A 31 22.94 -16.77 23.99
N ARG A 32 23.00 -16.31 25.24
CA ARG A 32 23.02 -14.88 25.59
C ARG A 32 24.41 -14.26 25.37
N GLN A 33 25.47 -15.02 25.62
CA GLN A 33 26.85 -14.54 25.66
C GLN A 33 27.31 -13.75 24.43
N PRO A 34 26.99 -14.14 23.17
CA PRO A 34 27.40 -13.38 21.98
C PRO A 34 26.88 -11.95 21.91
N LYS A 35 25.85 -11.59 22.70
CA LYS A 35 25.30 -10.22 22.77
C LYS A 35 25.95 -9.35 23.85
N LEU A 36 26.79 -9.96 24.69
CA LEU A 36 27.50 -9.30 25.78
C LEU A 36 28.96 -9.00 25.41
N GLU A 37 29.50 -9.76 24.46
CA GLU A 37 30.88 -9.71 23.99
C GLU A 37 31.02 -8.95 22.66
N PRO A 38 32.25 -8.54 22.29
CA PRO A 38 32.55 -7.97 20.98
C PRO A 38 32.17 -8.88 19.80
N LEU A 39 32.01 -8.29 18.62
CA LEU A 39 31.75 -9.05 17.40
C LEU A 39 32.94 -9.95 17.06
N LYS A 40 32.63 -11.19 16.67
CA LYS A 40 33.59 -12.22 16.26
C LYS A 40 34.08 -12.05 14.81
N LEU A 41 34.31 -10.81 14.39
CA LEU A 41 34.83 -10.47 13.06
C LEU A 41 36.33 -10.22 13.15
N SER A 42 37.10 -10.68 12.17
CA SER A 42 38.49 -10.25 11.97
C SER A 42 38.56 -8.80 11.50
N LYS A 43 39.76 -8.19 11.51
CA LYS A 43 39.94 -6.81 11.02
C LYS A 43 39.57 -6.67 9.55
N ILE A 44 39.89 -7.69 8.74
CA ILE A 44 39.62 -7.71 7.30
C ILE A 44 38.12 -7.84 7.06
N GLU A 45 37.47 -8.82 7.71
CA GLU A 45 36.02 -9.04 7.57
C GLU A 45 35.19 -7.85 8.04
N ALA A 46 35.57 -7.22 9.15
CA ALA A 46 34.93 -6.00 9.63
C ALA A 46 35.03 -4.87 8.61
N THR A 47 36.23 -4.60 8.09
CA THR A 47 36.47 -3.54 7.12
C THR A 47 35.66 -3.77 5.83
N MET A 48 35.67 -5.00 5.30
CA MET A 48 34.88 -5.36 4.13
C MET A 48 33.38 -5.18 4.37
N SER A 49 32.87 -5.73 5.48
CA SER A 49 31.43 -5.71 5.81
C SER A 49 30.91 -4.27 5.97
N PHE A 50 31.62 -3.43 6.71
CA PHE A 50 31.20 -2.05 6.93
C PHE A 50 31.37 -1.17 5.69
N THR A 51 32.38 -1.41 4.85
CA THR A 51 32.56 -0.66 3.60
C THR A 51 31.43 -0.97 2.62
N ILE A 52 31.08 -2.24 2.46
CA ILE A 52 29.94 -2.68 1.62
C ILE A 52 28.63 -2.08 2.15
N ALA A 53 28.39 -2.14 3.46
CA ALA A 53 27.20 -1.57 4.08
C ALA A 53 27.09 -0.05 3.84
N LYS A 54 28.18 0.71 4.04
CA LYS A 54 28.22 2.16 3.76
C LYS A 54 27.94 2.47 2.29
N GLY A 55 28.51 1.68 1.38
CA GLY A 55 28.29 1.84 -0.07
C GLY A 55 26.83 1.64 -0.47
N MET A 56 26.20 0.56 0.00
CA MET A 56 24.77 0.28 -0.27
C MET A 56 23.86 1.35 0.33
N VAL A 57 24.16 1.80 1.55
CA VAL A 57 23.42 2.89 2.20
C VAL A 57 23.56 4.19 1.41
N ALA A 58 24.76 4.55 0.97
CA ALA A 58 24.99 5.75 0.17
C ALA A 58 24.22 5.71 -1.16
N GLN A 59 24.16 4.54 -1.81
CA GLN A 59 23.43 4.34 -3.06
C GLN A 59 21.90 4.46 -2.87
N THR A 60 21.37 3.96 -1.76
CA THR A 60 19.91 3.87 -1.55
C THR A 60 19.32 5.07 -0.83
N ALA A 61 19.94 5.48 0.28
CA ALA A 61 19.42 6.54 1.15
C ALA A 61 19.84 7.94 0.67
N GLY A 62 20.95 8.07 -0.05
CA GLY A 62 21.48 9.37 -0.45
C GLY A 62 21.92 10.24 0.74
N LYS A 63 22.13 11.54 0.50
CA LYS A 63 22.75 12.46 1.48
C LYS A 63 21.78 13.00 2.54
N HIS A 64 20.49 13.04 2.25
CA HIS A 64 19.48 13.71 3.09
C HIS A 64 18.94 12.84 4.23
N TYR A 65 19.38 11.58 4.33
CA TYR A 65 18.95 10.67 5.38
C TYR A 65 20.15 10.30 6.25
N PRO A 66 20.38 11.01 7.36
CA PRO A 66 21.55 10.77 8.20
C PRO A 66 21.46 9.46 9.00
N ALA A 67 20.26 8.99 9.33
CA ALA A 67 20.08 7.83 10.21
C ALA A 67 20.71 6.52 9.67
N PRO A 68 20.51 6.11 8.40
CA PRO A 68 21.10 4.87 7.88
C PRO A 68 22.62 4.82 7.94
N ILE A 69 23.31 5.92 7.58
CA ILE A 69 24.77 5.96 7.60
C ILE A 69 25.32 6.06 9.01
N THR A 70 24.66 6.82 9.88
CA THR A 70 25.04 6.92 11.30
C THR A 70 24.90 5.57 11.98
N ALA A 71 23.82 4.81 11.73
CA ALA A 71 23.66 3.46 12.27
C ALA A 71 24.84 2.54 11.90
N VAL A 72 25.27 2.53 10.63
CA VAL A 72 26.43 1.72 10.20
C VAL A 72 27.72 2.17 10.89
N LYS A 73 27.96 3.48 10.99
CA LYS A 73 29.14 4.04 11.67
C LYS A 73 29.16 3.73 13.16
N THR A 74 28.01 3.79 13.83
CA THR A 74 27.88 3.46 15.25
C THR A 74 28.15 1.98 15.50
N ILE A 75 27.62 1.08 14.66
CA ILE A 75 27.89 -0.37 14.77
C ILE A 75 29.38 -0.66 14.51
N GLU A 76 29.99 -0.01 13.53
CA GLU A 76 31.42 -0.15 13.25
C GLU A 76 32.30 0.31 14.42
N ALA A 77 32.00 1.47 15.01
CA ALA A 77 32.70 1.97 16.19
C ALA A 77 32.49 1.07 17.42
N ALA A 78 31.30 0.48 17.56
CA ALA A 78 30.95 -0.42 18.65
C ALA A 78 31.48 -1.86 18.49
N ALA A 79 31.97 -2.24 17.31
CA ALA A 79 32.23 -3.64 16.95
C ALA A 79 33.21 -4.39 17.87
N ARG A 80 34.13 -3.67 18.52
CA ARG A 80 35.16 -4.22 19.41
C ARG A 80 34.85 -4.06 20.90
N PHE A 81 33.68 -3.54 21.24
CA PHE A 81 33.28 -3.30 22.62
C PHE A 81 32.27 -4.34 23.12
N GLY A 82 32.21 -4.50 24.44
CA GLY A 82 31.12 -5.22 25.09
C GLY A 82 29.82 -4.40 25.08
N ARG A 83 28.73 -4.99 25.57
CA ARG A 83 27.38 -4.39 25.50
C ARG A 83 27.28 -2.98 26.08
N GLU A 84 27.90 -2.72 27.22
CA GLU A 84 27.76 -1.44 27.93
C GLU A 84 28.31 -0.26 27.12
N GLU A 85 29.55 -0.38 26.65
CA GLU A 85 30.16 0.68 25.84
C GLU A 85 29.52 0.77 24.44
N ALA A 86 29.05 -0.35 23.87
CA ALA A 86 28.27 -0.33 22.64
C ALA A 86 26.95 0.47 22.81
N LEU A 87 26.23 0.30 23.92
CA LEU A 87 25.02 1.08 24.23
C LEU A 87 25.34 2.56 24.48
N ASN A 88 26.48 2.87 25.09
CA ASN A 88 26.95 4.24 25.27
C ASN A 88 27.16 4.95 23.91
N LEU A 89 27.82 4.28 22.96
CA LEU A 89 28.02 4.79 21.60
C LEU A 89 26.69 4.90 20.82
N GLU A 90 25.79 3.94 20.99
CA GLU A 90 24.43 4.00 20.44
C GLU A 90 23.69 5.24 20.93
N ASN A 91 23.66 5.46 22.25
CA ASN A 91 23.01 6.62 22.85
C ASN A 91 23.59 7.94 22.33
N LYS A 92 24.92 8.08 22.35
CA LYS A 92 25.65 9.25 21.82
C LYS A 92 25.31 9.55 20.37
N SER A 93 25.05 8.52 19.56
CA SER A 93 24.70 8.67 18.15
C SER A 93 23.20 8.92 17.94
N PHE A 94 22.36 8.33 18.79
CA PHE A 94 20.91 8.42 18.72
C PHE A 94 20.38 9.81 19.08
N VAL A 95 20.89 10.42 20.16
CA VAL A 95 20.41 11.72 20.63
C VAL A 95 20.52 12.81 19.54
N PRO A 96 21.67 13.01 18.87
CA PRO A 96 21.75 13.95 17.75
C PRO A 96 20.77 13.65 16.62
N LEU A 97 20.60 12.37 16.26
CA LEU A 97 19.66 11.96 15.22
C LEU A 97 18.21 12.30 15.58
N ALA A 98 17.81 12.11 16.84
CA ALA A 98 16.47 12.41 17.31
C ALA A 98 16.12 13.90 17.22
N HIS A 99 17.13 14.79 17.29
CA HIS A 99 16.95 16.24 17.18
C HIS A 99 16.97 16.78 15.73
N THR A 100 17.24 15.92 14.75
CA THR A 100 17.28 16.33 13.33
C THR A 100 15.90 16.71 12.78
N ASN A 101 15.88 17.57 11.77
CA ASN A 101 14.65 17.95 11.08
C ASN A 101 14.06 16.78 10.30
N GLU A 102 14.93 15.93 9.76
CA GLU A 102 14.59 14.72 9.02
C GLU A 102 13.85 13.72 9.91
N ALA A 103 14.35 13.47 11.13
CA ALA A 103 13.66 12.61 12.09
C ALA A 103 12.27 13.16 12.45
N ARG A 104 12.18 14.47 12.71
CA ARG A 104 10.88 15.13 12.97
C ARG A 104 9.92 14.99 11.80
N ALA A 105 10.39 15.19 10.57
CA ALA A 105 9.57 15.09 9.37
C ALA A 105 9.06 13.66 9.13
N LEU A 106 9.93 12.65 9.29
CA LEU A 106 9.57 11.24 9.12
C LEU A 106 8.59 10.76 10.20
N VAL A 107 8.79 11.16 11.45
CA VAL A 107 7.82 10.92 12.53
C VAL A 107 6.51 11.64 12.23
N GLY A 108 6.56 12.87 11.71
CA GLY A 108 5.39 13.61 11.27
C GLY A 108 4.60 12.87 10.17
N ILE A 109 5.28 12.31 9.17
CA ILE A 109 4.65 11.48 8.13
C ILE A 109 3.97 10.26 8.75
N PHE A 110 4.61 9.59 9.70
CA PHE A 110 4.02 8.46 10.41
C PHE A 110 2.74 8.84 11.16
N LEU A 111 2.76 9.95 11.91
CA LEU A 111 1.59 10.44 12.64
C LEU A 111 0.46 10.86 11.68
N ASN A 112 0.81 11.52 10.57
CA ASN A 112 -0.14 11.91 9.54
C ASN A 112 -0.77 10.68 8.86
N ASP A 113 -0.01 9.63 8.58
CA ASP A 113 -0.53 8.37 8.05
C ASP A 113 -1.49 7.68 9.04
N GLN A 114 -1.15 7.65 10.33
CA GLN A 114 -2.06 7.15 11.39
C GLN A 114 -3.35 7.96 11.45
N TYR A 115 -3.25 9.29 11.39
CA TYR A 115 -4.40 10.19 11.37
C TYR A 115 -5.31 9.95 10.16
N VAL A 116 -4.73 9.89 8.94
CA VAL A 116 -5.47 9.63 7.70
C VAL A 116 -6.16 8.26 7.75
N LYS A 117 -5.47 7.22 8.21
CA LYS A 117 -6.05 5.87 8.39
C LYS A 117 -7.17 5.86 9.43
N GLY A 118 -7.00 6.56 10.54
CA GLY A 118 -8.05 6.72 11.56
C GLY A 118 -9.29 7.41 11.01
N LYS A 119 -9.11 8.48 10.23
CA LYS A 119 -10.20 9.19 9.55
C LYS A 119 -10.89 8.30 8.50
N ALA A 120 -10.12 7.54 7.72
CA ALA A 120 -10.67 6.60 6.75
C ALA A 120 -11.58 5.56 7.44
N LYS A 121 -11.10 4.92 8.52
CA LYS A 121 -11.91 3.96 9.31
C LYS A 121 -13.20 4.57 9.84
N LYS A 122 -13.16 5.84 10.28
CA LYS A 122 -14.34 6.55 10.77
C LYS A 122 -15.36 6.81 9.66
N LEU A 123 -14.90 7.20 8.47
CA LEU A 123 -15.76 7.46 7.31
C LEU A 123 -16.36 6.19 6.71
N THR A 124 -15.69 5.05 6.83
CA THR A 124 -16.14 3.76 6.29
C THR A 124 -16.81 2.87 7.35
N LYS A 125 -17.07 3.36 8.57
CA LYS A 125 -17.59 2.54 9.67
C LYS A 125 -18.93 1.89 9.34
N ASP A 126 -19.83 2.66 8.72
CA ASP A 126 -21.20 2.26 8.43
C ASP A 126 -21.44 2.08 6.92
N VAL A 127 -20.36 1.88 6.14
CA VAL A 127 -20.40 1.73 4.68
C VAL A 127 -19.86 0.36 4.29
N GLU A 128 -20.65 -0.44 3.57
CA GLU A 128 -20.21 -1.73 3.06
C GLU A 128 -19.17 -1.54 1.94
N THR A 129 -18.19 -2.44 1.89
CA THR A 129 -17.19 -2.43 0.81
C THR A 129 -17.86 -2.85 -0.51
N PRO A 130 -17.61 -2.16 -1.63
CA PRO A 130 -18.12 -2.56 -2.95
C PRO A 130 -17.77 -4.01 -3.28
N LYS A 131 -18.76 -4.80 -3.70
CA LYS A 131 -18.61 -6.20 -4.12
C LYS A 131 -18.25 -6.31 -5.59
N GLN A 132 -18.69 -5.36 -6.41
CA GLN A 132 -18.37 -5.28 -7.83
C GLN A 132 -18.05 -3.84 -8.23
N ALA A 133 -16.91 -3.64 -8.88
CA ALA A 133 -16.52 -2.36 -9.46
C ALA A 133 -16.63 -2.36 -10.99
N ALA A 134 -16.69 -1.18 -11.58
CA ALA A 134 -16.48 -0.99 -13.01
C ALA A 134 -15.54 0.18 -13.27
N VAL A 135 -14.81 0.09 -14.37
CA VAL A 135 -13.94 1.15 -14.87
C VAL A 135 -14.36 1.50 -16.29
N LEU A 136 -14.62 2.77 -16.53
CA LEU A 136 -14.98 3.32 -17.83
C LEU A 136 -13.75 3.97 -18.46
N GLY A 137 -13.21 3.34 -19.50
CA GLY A 137 -11.91 3.64 -20.08
C GLY A 137 -10.89 2.58 -19.67
N ALA A 138 -10.41 1.83 -20.65
CA ALA A 138 -9.33 0.87 -20.50
C ALA A 138 -7.96 1.56 -20.73
N GLY A 139 -7.03 0.90 -21.40
CA GLY A 139 -5.67 1.40 -21.58
C GLY A 139 -4.86 1.38 -20.29
N ILE A 140 -3.81 2.22 -20.19
CA ILE A 140 -2.82 2.15 -19.10
C ILE A 140 -3.45 2.44 -17.73
N MET A 141 -4.21 3.54 -17.60
CA MET A 141 -4.87 3.88 -16.34
C MET A 141 -6.00 2.91 -15.99
N GLY A 142 -6.85 2.58 -16.97
CA GLY A 142 -7.97 1.66 -16.76
C GLY A 142 -7.52 0.26 -16.34
N GLY A 143 -6.50 -0.27 -17.01
CA GLY A 143 -5.86 -1.54 -16.65
C GLY A 143 -5.23 -1.51 -15.26
N GLY A 144 -4.59 -0.40 -14.88
CA GLY A 144 -4.02 -0.22 -13.53
C GLY A 144 -5.07 -0.19 -12.42
N ILE A 145 -6.20 0.50 -12.63
CA ILE A 145 -7.32 0.55 -11.67
C ILE A 145 -7.99 -0.83 -11.56
N ALA A 146 -8.24 -1.46 -12.71
CA ALA A 146 -8.82 -2.81 -12.76
C ALA A 146 -7.93 -3.83 -12.03
N TYR A 147 -6.62 -3.79 -12.27
CA TYR A 147 -5.63 -4.58 -11.54
C TYR A 147 -5.68 -4.33 -10.04
N GLN A 148 -5.66 -3.09 -9.57
CA GLN A 148 -5.62 -2.80 -8.13
C GLN A 148 -6.88 -3.27 -7.41
N SER A 149 -8.04 -3.10 -8.02
CA SER A 149 -9.31 -3.58 -7.46
C SER A 149 -9.35 -5.10 -7.41
N ALA A 150 -9.06 -5.77 -8.54
CA ALA A 150 -9.05 -7.23 -8.63
C ALA A 150 -8.03 -7.86 -7.67
N TRP A 151 -6.83 -7.27 -7.59
CA TRP A 151 -5.75 -7.70 -6.68
C TRP A 151 -6.15 -7.62 -5.20
N LYS A 152 -7.05 -6.70 -4.85
CA LYS A 152 -7.59 -6.53 -3.50
C LYS A 152 -8.87 -7.34 -3.26
N GLY A 153 -9.32 -8.12 -4.24
CA GLY A 153 -10.46 -9.03 -4.12
C GLY A 153 -11.81 -8.44 -4.55
N VAL A 154 -11.83 -7.29 -5.23
CA VAL A 154 -13.05 -6.69 -5.78
C VAL A 154 -13.05 -6.84 -7.31
N PRO A 155 -13.88 -7.74 -7.88
CA PRO A 155 -13.99 -7.94 -9.32
C PRO A 155 -14.35 -6.67 -10.08
N VAL A 156 -13.88 -6.58 -11.34
CA VAL A 156 -14.01 -5.36 -12.13
C VAL A 156 -14.55 -5.64 -13.52
N VAL A 157 -15.55 -4.86 -13.94
CA VAL A 157 -15.94 -4.74 -15.35
C VAL A 157 -15.18 -3.59 -15.98
N MET A 158 -14.29 -3.87 -16.93
CA MET A 158 -13.51 -2.85 -17.64
C MET A 158 -14.15 -2.58 -19.00
N LYS A 159 -14.69 -1.38 -19.18
CA LYS A 159 -15.41 -1.01 -20.40
C LYS A 159 -14.63 0.00 -21.22
N ASP A 160 -14.49 -0.24 -22.52
CA ASP A 160 -13.95 0.74 -23.48
C ASP A 160 -14.86 0.86 -24.72
N ILE A 161 -14.48 1.71 -25.68
CA ILE A 161 -15.15 1.85 -26.99
C ILE A 161 -14.50 1.00 -28.08
N ASN A 162 -13.27 0.50 -27.86
CA ASN A 162 -12.54 -0.27 -28.86
C ASN A 162 -11.75 -1.44 -28.22
N ASP A 163 -11.61 -2.54 -28.95
CA ASP A 163 -10.91 -3.74 -28.47
C ASP A 163 -9.42 -3.53 -28.24
N LYS A 164 -8.78 -2.62 -29.02
CA LYS A 164 -7.35 -2.34 -28.87
C LYS A 164 -7.05 -1.78 -27.48
N SER A 165 -7.88 -0.88 -26.97
CA SER A 165 -7.80 -0.31 -25.62
C SER A 165 -8.03 -1.37 -24.54
N LEU A 166 -8.98 -2.30 -24.75
CA LEU A 166 -9.24 -3.39 -23.81
C LEU A 166 -8.04 -4.33 -23.72
N THR A 167 -7.49 -4.76 -24.86
CA THR A 167 -6.29 -5.59 -24.94
C THR A 167 -5.10 -4.89 -24.27
N LEU A 168 -4.92 -3.59 -24.49
CA LEU A 168 -3.88 -2.81 -23.82
C LEU A 168 -4.07 -2.79 -22.30
N GLY A 169 -5.30 -2.55 -21.82
CA GLY A 169 -5.61 -2.57 -20.39
C GLY A 169 -5.37 -3.94 -19.74
N MET A 170 -5.78 -5.02 -20.41
CA MET A 170 -5.53 -6.39 -19.94
C MET A 170 -4.03 -6.73 -19.94
N THR A 171 -3.28 -6.26 -20.93
CA THR A 171 -1.82 -6.44 -21.01
C THR A 171 -1.11 -5.73 -19.85
N GLU A 172 -1.49 -4.49 -19.54
CA GLU A 172 -0.93 -3.77 -18.40
C GLU A 172 -1.28 -4.42 -17.06
N ALA A 173 -2.52 -4.90 -16.89
CA ALA A 173 -2.92 -5.65 -15.70
C ALA A 173 -2.10 -6.95 -15.53
N ALA A 174 -1.91 -7.71 -16.62
CA ALA A 174 -1.11 -8.94 -16.62
C ALA A 174 0.37 -8.65 -16.31
N LYS A 175 0.94 -7.59 -16.88
CA LYS A 175 2.31 -7.14 -16.60
C LYS A 175 2.53 -6.82 -15.12
N LEU A 176 1.58 -6.12 -14.49
CA LEU A 176 1.65 -5.80 -13.06
C LEU A 176 1.59 -7.07 -12.19
N LEU A 177 0.76 -8.05 -12.56
CA LEU A 177 0.70 -9.34 -11.86
C LEU A 177 1.96 -10.18 -12.07
N ASN A 178 2.51 -10.22 -13.27
CA ASN A 178 3.75 -10.92 -13.57
C ASN A 178 4.91 -10.38 -12.72
N LYS A 179 4.99 -9.05 -12.51
CA LYS A 179 5.98 -8.46 -11.60
C LYS A 179 5.84 -8.95 -10.15
N GLN A 180 4.62 -9.32 -9.73
CA GLN A 180 4.38 -9.88 -8.40
C GLN A 180 4.76 -11.36 -8.34
N LEU A 181 4.56 -12.10 -9.43
CA LEU A 181 5.02 -13.48 -9.60
C LEU A 181 6.56 -13.55 -9.59
N GLU A 182 7.25 -12.70 -10.36
CA GLU A 182 8.72 -12.60 -10.37
C GLU A 182 9.30 -12.28 -8.99
N ARG A 183 8.56 -11.51 -8.18
CA ARG A 183 8.92 -11.20 -6.78
C ARG A 183 8.58 -12.31 -5.79
N GLY A 184 8.05 -13.45 -6.25
CA GLY A 184 7.65 -14.57 -5.41
C GLY A 184 6.47 -14.28 -4.48
N LYS A 185 5.64 -13.27 -4.78
CA LYS A 185 4.50 -12.88 -3.92
C LYS A 185 3.23 -13.68 -4.21
N ILE A 186 3.14 -14.33 -5.36
CA ILE A 186 2.02 -15.15 -5.81
C ILE A 186 2.49 -16.37 -6.58
N ASP A 187 1.61 -17.34 -6.74
CA ASP A 187 1.74 -18.45 -7.67
C ASP A 187 0.94 -18.18 -8.96
N GLY A 188 1.12 -19.04 -9.96
CA GLY A 188 0.41 -18.95 -11.24
C GLY A 188 -1.11 -19.13 -11.10
N LEU A 189 -1.55 -19.95 -10.14
CA LEU A 189 -2.97 -20.18 -9.88
C LEU A 189 -3.67 -18.91 -9.37
N LYS A 190 -3.08 -18.22 -8.40
CA LYS A 190 -3.59 -16.95 -7.88
C LYS A 190 -3.51 -15.85 -8.93
N LEU A 191 -2.49 -15.84 -9.77
CA LEU A 191 -2.41 -14.92 -10.91
C LEU A 191 -3.61 -15.10 -11.85
N ALA A 192 -3.85 -16.34 -12.30
CA ALA A 192 -4.98 -16.66 -13.18
C ALA A 192 -6.33 -16.32 -12.53
N GLY A 193 -6.46 -16.60 -11.24
CA GLY A 193 -7.65 -16.25 -10.45
C GLY A 193 -7.90 -14.75 -10.33
N VAL A 194 -6.86 -13.91 -10.24
CA VAL A 194 -7.03 -12.46 -10.22
C VAL A 194 -7.38 -11.92 -11.62
N ILE A 195 -6.68 -12.38 -12.67
CA ILE A 195 -6.95 -11.91 -14.04
C ILE A 195 -8.37 -12.24 -14.48
N SER A 196 -8.88 -13.43 -14.14
CA SER A 196 -10.23 -13.85 -14.52
C SER A 196 -11.33 -13.00 -13.89
N THR A 197 -11.05 -12.27 -12.81
CA THR A 197 -12.02 -11.33 -12.19
C THR A 197 -12.12 -9.99 -12.92
N ILE A 198 -11.22 -9.72 -13.88
CA ILE A 198 -11.26 -8.54 -14.74
C ILE A 198 -11.99 -8.90 -16.04
N HIS A 199 -13.17 -8.33 -16.23
CA HIS A 199 -14.05 -8.62 -17.36
C HIS A 199 -14.01 -7.47 -18.38
N PRO A 200 -13.26 -7.61 -19.49
CA PRO A 200 -13.27 -6.62 -20.56
C PRO A 200 -14.60 -6.68 -21.32
N THR A 201 -15.21 -5.51 -21.60
CA THR A 201 -16.41 -5.42 -22.43
C THR A 201 -16.44 -4.15 -23.27
N LEU A 202 -17.05 -4.22 -24.46
CA LEU A 202 -17.36 -3.07 -25.30
C LEU A 202 -18.75 -2.50 -25.00
N ASP A 203 -19.63 -3.31 -24.44
CA ASP A 203 -21.00 -2.97 -24.08
C ASP A 203 -21.13 -2.70 -22.57
N TYR A 204 -22.36 -2.64 -22.07
CA TYR A 204 -22.65 -2.42 -20.65
C TYR A 204 -23.12 -3.70 -19.95
N ALA A 205 -22.73 -4.88 -20.43
CA ALA A 205 -22.99 -6.14 -19.75
C ALA A 205 -22.35 -6.14 -18.35
N GLY A 206 -23.09 -6.62 -17.35
CA GLY A 206 -22.64 -6.71 -15.97
C GLY A 206 -22.75 -5.42 -15.14
N PHE A 207 -23.13 -4.29 -15.75
CA PHE A 207 -23.31 -3.01 -15.03
C PHE A 207 -24.52 -3.00 -14.09
N ASP A 208 -25.45 -3.94 -14.26
CA ASP A 208 -26.60 -4.17 -13.39
C ASP A 208 -26.22 -4.70 -11.99
N ARG A 209 -24.97 -5.09 -11.78
CA ARG A 209 -24.48 -5.61 -10.49
C ARG A 209 -23.36 -4.77 -9.88
N VAL A 210 -23.03 -3.63 -10.49
CA VAL A 210 -21.90 -2.80 -10.09
C VAL A 210 -22.30 -1.81 -9.00
N ASP A 211 -21.53 -1.81 -7.92
CA ASP A 211 -21.72 -0.90 -6.78
C ASP A 211 -20.97 0.43 -6.96
N ILE A 212 -19.86 0.41 -7.70
CA ILE A 212 -19.00 1.58 -7.90
C ILE A 212 -18.43 1.65 -9.32
N VAL A 213 -18.47 2.85 -9.90
CA VAL A 213 -17.98 3.10 -11.26
C VAL A 213 -16.94 4.20 -11.25
N VAL A 214 -15.76 3.92 -11.78
CA VAL A 214 -14.65 4.87 -11.92
C VAL A 214 -14.47 5.25 -13.39
N GLU A 215 -14.56 6.54 -13.70
CA GLU A 215 -14.26 7.06 -15.03
C GLU A 215 -12.77 7.36 -15.18
N ALA A 216 -12.13 6.69 -16.14
CA ALA A 216 -10.74 6.83 -16.57
C ALA A 216 -10.64 7.16 -18.07
N VAL A 217 -11.60 7.91 -18.61
CA VAL A 217 -11.64 8.36 -20.01
C VAL A 217 -10.74 9.59 -20.19
N VAL A 218 -10.10 9.69 -21.37
CA VAL A 218 -9.24 10.81 -21.78
C VAL A 218 -9.92 12.17 -21.52
N GLU A 219 -9.13 13.13 -21.04
CA GLU A 219 -9.52 14.51 -20.70
C GLU A 219 -9.93 15.32 -21.95
N ASN A 220 -11.08 15.00 -22.56
CA ASN A 220 -11.69 15.84 -23.59
C ASN A 220 -13.09 16.29 -23.11
N PRO A 221 -13.32 17.60 -22.88
CA PRO A 221 -14.62 18.13 -22.46
C PRO A 221 -15.78 17.75 -23.39
N LYS A 222 -15.51 17.55 -24.70
CA LYS A 222 -16.50 17.12 -25.69
C LYS A 222 -16.88 15.64 -25.56
N VAL A 223 -16.00 14.80 -25.01
CA VAL A 223 -16.22 13.37 -24.78
C VAL A 223 -16.87 13.12 -23.41
N LYS A 224 -16.51 13.91 -22.39
CA LYS A 224 -17.05 13.77 -21.03
C LYS A 224 -18.50 14.26 -20.88
N LYS A 225 -18.88 15.36 -21.55
CA LYS A 225 -20.27 15.92 -21.47
C LYS A 225 -21.36 14.91 -21.90
N PRO A 226 -21.28 14.22 -23.06
CA PRO A 226 -22.30 13.24 -23.47
C PRO A 226 -22.36 12.00 -22.57
N TYR A 227 -21.24 11.63 -21.95
CA TYR A 227 -21.15 10.52 -21.01
C TYR A 227 -21.81 10.83 -19.65
N TRP A 228 -21.90 12.12 -19.31
CA TRP A 228 -22.56 12.64 -18.11
C TRP A 228 -24.02 13.05 -18.36
N GLN A 229 -24.33 13.58 -19.55
CA GLN A 229 -25.65 14.16 -19.86
C GLN A 229 -26.68 13.17 -20.41
N LYS A 230 -26.29 11.99 -20.92
CA LYS A 230 -27.29 10.98 -21.29
C LYS A 230 -27.89 10.40 -20.00
N PRO A 231 -29.20 10.61 -19.73
CA PRO A 231 -29.89 9.81 -18.74
C PRO A 231 -30.07 8.44 -19.36
N ASN A 232 -29.01 7.64 -19.37
CA ASN A 232 -29.13 6.26 -19.78
C ASN A 232 -30.00 5.61 -18.71
N LYS A 233 -31.28 5.40 -19.07
CA LYS A 233 -32.31 4.75 -18.26
C LYS A 233 -31.87 3.38 -17.69
N LYS A 234 -30.73 2.84 -18.15
CA LYS A 234 -30.05 1.64 -17.62
C LYS A 234 -29.18 1.86 -16.37
N TYR A 235 -28.65 3.06 -16.10
CA TYR A 235 -27.75 3.31 -14.94
C TYR A 235 -28.49 3.70 -13.64
N ALA A 236 -29.77 4.06 -13.73
CA ALA A 236 -30.46 4.80 -12.66
C ALA A 236 -31.26 3.94 -11.67
N ARG A 237 -31.16 2.60 -11.73
CA ARG A 237 -31.96 1.71 -10.86
C ARG A 237 -31.25 1.24 -9.59
N ILE A 238 -29.98 1.53 -9.41
CA ILE A 238 -29.16 0.95 -8.33
C ILE A 238 -28.41 2.09 -7.64
N PRO A 239 -28.30 2.11 -6.29
CA PRO A 239 -27.48 3.09 -5.59
C PRO A 239 -25.99 2.83 -5.86
N CYS A 240 -25.51 3.17 -7.05
CA CYS A 240 -24.10 3.02 -7.44
C CYS A 240 -23.34 4.34 -7.25
N TRP A 241 -22.14 4.26 -6.70
CA TRP A 241 -21.25 5.41 -6.53
C TRP A 241 -20.51 5.71 -7.83
N ARG A 242 -20.48 6.98 -8.24
CA ARG A 242 -19.81 7.42 -9.46
C ARG A 242 -18.63 8.34 -9.13
N LEU A 243 -17.44 7.95 -9.58
CA LEU A 243 -16.18 8.67 -9.34
C LEU A 243 -15.55 9.05 -10.67
N THR A 244 -15.06 10.28 -10.78
CA THR A 244 -14.37 10.78 -11.97
C THR A 244 -12.91 11.08 -11.64
N LEU A 245 -11.99 10.58 -12.46
CA LEU A 245 -10.59 10.98 -12.41
C LEU A 245 -10.40 12.17 -13.36
N GLN A 246 -10.27 13.36 -12.78
CA GLN A 246 -10.03 14.62 -13.49
C GLN A 246 -8.78 15.30 -12.92
N PRO A 247 -7.61 15.09 -13.53
CA PRO A 247 -6.41 15.79 -13.11
C PRO A 247 -6.45 17.31 -13.41
N PHE A 248 -7.18 17.78 -14.44
CA PHE A 248 -7.17 19.20 -14.84
C PHE A 248 -8.54 19.91 -14.87
N LEU A 249 -9.66 19.17 -14.73
CA LEU A 249 -11.01 19.75 -14.72
C LEU A 249 -11.57 19.82 -13.30
N SER A 250 -12.30 20.89 -12.98
CA SER A 250 -12.91 21.05 -11.66
C SER A 250 -14.09 20.08 -11.46
N ALA A 251 -14.13 19.43 -10.29
CA ALA A 251 -15.24 18.56 -9.89
C ALA A 251 -16.57 19.33 -9.72
N ASN A 252 -16.51 20.67 -9.57
CA ASN A 252 -17.67 21.56 -9.37
C ASN A 252 -18.27 22.11 -10.68
N TRP A 253 -18.04 21.47 -11.82
CA TRP A 253 -18.66 21.89 -13.07
C TRP A 253 -20.20 21.86 -12.94
N PRO A 254 -20.93 22.93 -13.31
CA PRO A 254 -22.34 23.09 -12.94
C PRO A 254 -23.19 22.08 -13.69
N THR A 255 -23.61 21.03 -12.99
CA THR A 255 -24.82 20.31 -13.37
C THR A 255 -25.94 20.77 -12.46
N ARG A 256 -26.68 21.76 -12.96
CA ARG A 256 -27.95 22.23 -12.42
C ARG A 256 -28.94 21.06 -12.49
N TRP A 257 -28.94 20.22 -11.46
CA TRP A 257 -29.99 19.23 -11.26
C TRP A 257 -31.07 19.87 -10.40
N ASN A 258 -32.23 20.13 -11.00
CA ASN A 258 -33.42 20.44 -10.22
C ASN A 258 -33.78 19.20 -9.40
N ALA A 259 -33.64 19.31 -8.08
CA ALA A 259 -34.16 18.34 -7.14
C ALA A 259 -35.69 18.29 -7.25
N ARG A 260 -36.22 17.31 -7.99
CA ARG A 260 -37.56 16.81 -7.71
C ARG A 260 -37.41 15.62 -6.79
N LYS A 261 -37.90 15.76 -5.54
CA LYS A 261 -38.05 14.66 -4.60
C LYS A 261 -38.87 13.56 -5.29
N THR A 262 -38.22 12.47 -5.66
CA THR A 262 -38.87 11.16 -5.80
C THR A 262 -38.47 10.32 -4.60
N SER A 263 -39.40 9.49 -4.14
CA SER A 263 -39.55 8.89 -2.81
C SER A 263 -38.47 7.87 -2.37
N ALA A 264 -37.24 7.95 -2.88
CA ALA A 264 -36.22 6.92 -2.68
C ALA A 264 -34.83 7.46 -2.26
N GLY A 265 -34.80 8.32 -1.24
CA GLY A 265 -33.70 8.41 -0.25
C GLY A 265 -32.23 8.37 -0.71
N CYS A 266 -31.86 9.10 -1.77
CA CYS A 266 -30.46 9.16 -2.22
C CYS A 266 -29.74 10.38 -1.63
N THR A 267 -28.73 10.15 -0.80
CA THR A 267 -27.96 11.22 -0.12
C THR A 267 -26.64 11.47 -0.87
N SER A 268 -26.48 12.65 -1.46
CA SER A 268 -25.21 13.10 -2.04
C SER A 268 -24.34 13.76 -0.97
N LEU A 269 -23.11 13.28 -0.78
CA LEU A 269 -22.09 13.95 0.05
C LEU A 269 -21.30 14.95 -0.80
N THR A 270 -21.66 16.24 -0.72
CA THR A 270 -20.82 17.36 -1.16
C THR A 270 -20.20 18.02 0.06
N ARG A 271 -18.87 18.03 0.16
CA ARG A 271 -18.14 18.75 1.22
C ARG A 271 -17.93 20.20 0.75
N SER A 272 -18.68 21.14 1.32
CA SER A 272 -18.42 22.57 1.15
C SER A 272 -17.23 22.96 2.03
N THR A 273 -16.10 23.25 1.41
CA THR A 273 -15.10 24.14 2.02
C THR A 273 -14.92 25.30 1.06
N GLU A 274 -15.54 26.43 1.40
CA GLU A 274 -15.14 27.73 0.86
C GLU A 274 -13.68 27.95 1.21
N CYS A 275 -12.78 27.84 0.22
CA CYS A 275 -11.51 28.54 0.26
C CYS A 275 -11.72 29.88 -0.44
N ARG A 276 -11.95 30.93 0.35
CA ARG A 276 -11.68 32.30 -0.08
C ARG A 276 -10.16 32.42 -0.23
N TRP A 277 -9.72 32.81 -1.42
CA TRP A 277 -8.50 33.58 -1.59
C TRP A 277 -8.76 35.00 -1.09
#